data_AF-A0A7Y1YVU2-F1
#
_entry.id   AF-A0A7Y1YVU2-F1
#
_cell.length_a   1.000
_cell.length_b   1.000
_cell.length_c   1.000
_cell.angle_alpha   90.00
_cell.angle_beta   90.00
_cell.angle_gamma   90.00
#
_symmetry.space_group_name_H-M   'P 1'
#
loop_
_entity.id
_entity.type
_entity.pdbx_description
1 polymer ?
#
loop_
_entity_poly.entity_id
_entity_poly.type
_entity_poly.pdbx_seq_one_letter_code
_entity_poly.pdbx_strand_id
1 'polypeptide(L)' 'IPFSRVQHCEIIKGVIDNMIGLVELRIFTAGGSSSDLVIPGLTPDVAFALKEHIIGKISDDDEEE' A
#
# COMPACT_ATOMS: atom_id res chain seq x y z
N ILE A 1 -0.76 10.18 5.36
CA ILE A 1 -2.12 9.83 5.83
C ILE A 1 -1.98 9.08 7.15
N PRO A 2 -2.89 9.25 8.14
CA PRO A 2 -2.87 8.43 9.35
C PRO A 2 -3.04 6.94 9.02
N PHE A 3 -2.34 6.05 9.74
CA PHE A 3 -2.46 4.59 9.55
C PHE A 3 -3.85 4.08 9.91
N SER A 4 -4.47 4.64 10.95
CA SER A 4 -5.88 4.42 11.30
C SER A 4 -6.91 4.72 10.20
N ARG A 5 -6.52 5.40 9.12
CA ARG A 5 -7.39 5.60 7.93
C ARG A 5 -7.18 4.56 6.83
N VAL A 6 -6.13 3.75 6.89
CA VAL A 6 -5.85 2.73 5.88
C VAL A 6 -6.82 1.56 6.08
N GLN A 7 -7.52 1.18 5.02
CA GLN A 7 -8.48 0.07 5.04
C GLN A 7 -7.89 -1.22 4.43
N HIS A 8 -7.19 -1.08 3.32
CA HIS A 8 -6.55 -2.20 2.63
C HIS A 8 -5.37 -1.71 1.78
N CYS A 9 -4.39 -2.59 1.57
CA CYS A 9 -3.24 -2.36 0.69
C CYS A 9 -3.08 -3.51 -0.32
N GLU A 10 -2.98 -3.15 -1.59
CA GLU A 10 -2.87 -4.09 -2.70
C GLU A 10 -1.59 -3.82 -3.51
N ILE A 11 -0.89 -4.89 -3.88
CA ILE A 11 0.22 -4.82 -4.84
C ILE A 11 -0.36 -5.24 -6.18
N ILE A 12 -0.33 -4.33 -7.15
CA ILE A 12 -0.88 -4.57 -8.48
C ILE A 12 0.28 -4.66 -9.46
N LYS A 13 0.20 -5.64 -10.36
CA LYS A 13 1.18 -5.86 -11.41
C LYS A 13 0.49 -5.77 -12.76
N GLY A 14 0.62 -4.62 -13.42
CA GLY A 14 0.10 -4.40 -14.76
C GLY A 14 0.92 -5.10 -15.84
N VAL A 15 0.41 -5.08 -17.08
CA VAL A 15 1.09 -5.66 -18.25
C VAL A 15 2.44 -4.96 -18.51
N ILE A 16 2.45 -3.62 -18.45
CA ILE A 16 3.68 -2.83 -18.61
C ILE A 16 4.64 -3.14 -17.47
N ASP A 17 4.15 -3.12 -16.22
CA ASP A 17 4.93 -3.40 -15.03
C ASP A 17 5.60 -4.79 -15.10
N ASN A 18 4.91 -5.78 -15.68
CA ASN A 18 5.47 -7.10 -15.93
C ASN A 18 6.68 -7.06 -16.88
N MET A 19 6.59 -6.30 -17.98
CA MET A 19 7.67 -6.17 -18.95
C MET A 19 8.92 -5.49 -18.36
N ILE A 20 8.74 -4.57 -17.41
CA ILE A 20 9.83 -3.80 -16.79
C ILE A 20 10.22 -4.29 -15.39
N GLY A 21 9.59 -5.36 -14.89
CA GLY A 21 9.88 -5.95 -13.58
C GLY A 21 9.44 -5.09 -12.38
N LEU A 22 8.50 -4.18 -12.56
CA LEU A 22 7.98 -3.30 -11.51
C LEU A 22 6.56 -3.72 -11.09
N VAL A 23 6.02 -3.02 -10.11
CA VAL A 23 4.65 -3.10 -9.60
C VAL A 23 4.19 -1.73 -9.08
N GLU A 24 2.90 -1.57 -8.80
CA GLU A 24 2.38 -0.48 -7.99
C GLU A 24 1.87 -0.99 -6.62
N LEU A 25 1.96 -0.14 -5.60
CA LEU A 25 1.29 -0.33 -4.32
C LEU A 25 0.11 0.65 -4.24
N ARG A 26 -1.11 0.12 -4.11
CA ARG A 26 -2.33 0.91 -3.85
C ARG A 26 -2.74 0.81 -2.40
N ILE A 27 -3.10 1.94 -1.81
CA ILE A 27 -3.51 2.08 -0.42
C ILE A 27 -4.89 2.72 -0.44
N PHE A 28 -5.89 1.95 0.04
CA PHE A 28 -7.28 2.37 0.09
C PHE A 28 -7.58 2.94 1.46
N THR A 29 -8.22 4.11 1.51
CA THR A 29 -8.43 4.85 2.76
C THR A 29 -9.91 5.15 3.06
N ALA A 30 -10.23 5.26 4.34
CA ALA A 30 -11.50 5.75 4.83
C ALA A 30 -11.59 7.28 4.61
N GLY A 31 -11.98 7.72 3.41
CA GLY A 31 -11.98 9.17 3.11
C GLY A 31 -12.55 9.61 1.76
N GLY A 32 -13.35 8.80 1.08
CA GLY A 32 -13.84 9.08 -0.28
C GLY A 32 -12.76 8.89 -1.37
N SER A 33 -13.18 8.77 -2.62
CA SER A 33 -12.35 8.30 -3.75
C SER A 33 -11.12 9.18 -4.08
N SER A 34 -11.04 10.41 -3.57
CA SER A 34 -9.90 11.30 -3.77
C SER A 34 -8.75 11.10 -2.77
N SER A 35 -8.96 10.24 -1.77
CA SER A 35 -8.04 10.08 -0.63
C SER A 35 -7.13 8.85 -0.74
N ASP A 36 -7.38 7.98 -1.72
CA ASP A 36 -6.55 6.79 -1.97
C ASP A 36 -5.18 7.18 -2.51
N LEU A 37 -4.16 6.39 -2.16
CA LEU A 37 -2.77 6.61 -2.55
C LEU A 37 -2.27 5.50 -3.45
N VAL A 38 -1.52 5.88 -4.49
CA VAL A 38 -0.89 4.97 -5.43
C VAL A 38 0.60 5.27 -5.50
N ILE A 39 1.42 4.24 -5.36
CA ILE A 39 2.89 4.31 -5.48
C ILE A 39 3.31 3.39 -6.63
N PRO A 40 3.46 3.91 -7.86
CA PRO A 40 3.86 3.12 -9.02
C PRO A 40 5.39 2.95 -9.09
N GLY A 41 5.84 1.99 -9.90
CA GLY A 41 7.26 1.85 -10.26
C GLY A 41 8.13 1.27 -9.14
N LEU A 42 7.54 0.50 -8.24
CA LEU A 42 8.25 -0.20 -7.18
C LEU A 42 8.80 -1.53 -7.70
N THR A 43 9.96 -1.95 -7.19
CA THR A 43 10.32 -3.36 -7.31
C THR A 43 9.41 -4.21 -6.42
N PRO A 44 9.17 -5.49 -6.76
CA PRO A 44 8.32 -6.36 -5.96
C PRO A 44 8.75 -6.44 -4.48
N ASP A 45 10.06 -6.52 -4.22
CA ASP A 45 10.60 -6.60 -2.85
C ASP A 45 10.29 -5.34 -2.05
N VAL A 46 10.44 -4.16 -2.66
CA VAL A 46 10.13 -2.88 -2.01
C VAL A 46 8.64 -2.74 -1.77
N ALA A 47 7.81 -3.12 -2.74
CA ALA A 47 6.35 -3.08 -2.58
C ALA A 47 5.88 -4.01 -1.44
N PHE A 48 6.48 -5.20 -1.33
CA PHE A 48 6.20 -6.13 -0.24
C PHE A 48 6.63 -5.57 1.11
N ALA A 49 7.87 -5.06 1.22
CA ALA A 49 8.37 -4.47 2.46
C ALA A 49 7.52 -3.27 2.92
N LEU A 50 7.09 -2.41 1.99
CA LEU A 50 6.20 -1.30 2.30
C LEU A 50 4.83 -1.78 2.77
N LYS A 51 4.25 -2.77 2.10
CA LYS A 51 2.97 -3.36 2.50
C LYS A 51 3.03 -3.93 3.92
N GLU A 52 4.07 -4.72 4.23
CA GLU A 52 4.29 -5.27 5.57
C GLU A 52 4.47 -4.17 6.62
N HIS A 53 5.24 -3.12 6.30
CA HIS A 53 5.42 -1.99 7.21
C HIS A 53 4.09 -1.27 7.52
N ILE A 54 3.25 -1.06 6.50
CA ILE A 54 1.94 -0.42 6.67
C ILE A 54 1.02 -1.31 7.51
N ILE A 55 0.96 -2.61 7.24
CA ILE A 55 0.14 -3.55 8.00
C ILE A 55 0.60 -3.61 9.46
N GLY A 56 1.90 -3.72 9.71
CA GLY A 56 2.44 -3.71 11.07
C GLY A 56 2.09 -2.43 11.83
N LYS A 57 2.13 -1.28 11.16
CA LYS A 57 1.75 0.01 11.77
C LYS A 57 0.26 0.11 12.10
N ILE A 58 -0.61 -0.51 11.31
CA ILE A 58 -2.05 -0.57 11.62
C ILE A 58 -2.27 -1.43 12.88
N SER A 59 -1.58 -2.57 12.99
CA SER A 59 -1.69 -3.44 14.17
C SER A 59 -1.11 -2.82 15.44
N ASP A 60 0.02 -2.09 15.34
CA ASP A 60 0.60 -1.36 16.48
C ASP A 60 -0.37 -0.27 17.01
N ASP A 61 -1.04 0.46 16.12
CA ASP A 61 -2.04 1.49 16.49
C ASP A 61 -3.25 0.88 17.22
N ASP A 62 -3.65 -0.35 16.88
CA ASP A 62 -4.77 -1.06 17.54
C ASP A 62 -4.41 -1.58 18.95
N GLU A 63 -3.12 -1.81 19.25
CA GLU A 63 -2.66 -2.32 20.55
C GLU A 63 -2.34 -1.21 21.58
N GLU A 64 -2.16 0.04 21.15
CA GLU A 64 -1.86 1.19 22.02
C GLU A 64 -3.12 1.92 22.57
N GLU A 65 -4.35 1.43 22.30
CA GLU A 65 -5.62 1.92 22.88
C GLU A 65 -6.11 1.14 24.13
#